data_AF-A0A4V6QAY1-F1
#
_entry.id   AF-A0A4V6QAY1-F1
#
_cell.length_a   1.000
_cell.length_b   1.000
_cell.length_c   1.000
_cell.angle_alpha   90.00
_cell.angle_beta   90.00
_cell.angle_gamma   90.00
#
_symmetry.space_group_name_H-M   'P 1'
#
loop_
_entity.id
_entity.type
_entity.pdbx_description
1 polymer ?
#
loop_
_entity_poly.entity_id
_entity_poly.type
_entity_poly.pdbx_seq_one_letter_code
_entity_poly.pdbx_strand_id
1 'polypeptide(L)'
;MVEKLFYVLIALALFIISGCSNEGEATTVTIDSIDAEEVLTLDSAADIFQYEGVIYKTNIDWVEELSLTKDVQIGEIKTKNDANTDFKDD
;
A
#
# COMPACT_ATOMS: atom_id res chain seq x y z
N MET A 1 -40.21 -0.88 -36.12
CA MET A 1 -38.86 -1.50 -36.04
C MET A 1 -37.93 -0.70 -35.11
N VAL A 2 -37.96 0.63 -35.17
CA VAL A 2 -37.18 1.54 -34.32
C VAL A 2 -37.54 1.45 -32.83
N GLU A 3 -38.81 1.33 -32.46
CA GLU A 3 -39.22 1.20 -31.05
C GLU A 3 -38.66 -0.07 -30.39
N LYS A 4 -38.73 -1.22 -31.08
CA LYS A 4 -38.16 -2.48 -30.57
C LYS A 4 -36.64 -2.39 -30.40
N LEU A 5 -35.96 -1.69 -31.30
CA LEU A 5 -34.51 -1.46 -31.21
C LEU A 5 -34.17 -0.56 -30.02
N PHE A 6 -35.01 0.44 -29.73
CA PHE A 6 -34.84 1.34 -28.59
C PHE A 6 -34.95 0.61 -27.25
N TYR A 7 -35.92 -0.29 -27.09
CA TYR A 7 -36.05 -1.12 -25.89
C TYR A 7 -34.86 -2.06 -25.68
N VAL A 8 -34.29 -2.60 -26.77
CA VAL A 8 -33.08 -3.45 -26.69
C VAL A 8 -31.87 -2.65 -26.24
N LEU A 9 -31.69 -1.42 -26.74
CA LEU A 9 -30.60 -0.53 -26.33
C LEU A 9 -30.71 -0.10 -24.86
N ILE A 10 -31.93 0.18 -24.39
CA ILE A 10 -32.18 0.48 -22.97
C ILE A 10 -31.84 -0.73 -22.09
N ALA A 11 -32.29 -1.93 -22.47
CA ALA A 11 -31.99 -3.15 -21.71
C ALA A 11 -30.49 -3.44 -21.65
N LEU A 12 -29.76 -3.21 -22.75
CA LEU A 12 -28.31 -3.37 -22.79
C LEU A 12 -27.61 -2.34 -21.88
N ALA A 13 -28.04 -1.07 -21.91
CA ALA A 13 -27.47 -0.04 -21.05
C ALA A 13 -27.66 -0.37 -19.56
N LEU A 14 -28.84 -0.85 -19.15
CA LEU A 14 -29.11 -1.25 -17.76
C LEU A 14 -28.22 -2.40 -17.27
N PHE A 15 -27.84 -3.32 -18.16
CA PHE A 15 -26.88 -4.38 -17.85
C PHE A 15 -25.47 -3.85 -17.57
N ILE A 16 -25.03 -2.79 -18.27
CA ILE A 16 -23.68 -2.22 -18.08
C ILE A 16 -23.61 -1.37 -16.80
N ILE A 17 -24.71 -0.77 -16.36
CA ILE A 17 -24.75 0.07 -15.14
C ILE A 17 -24.84 -0.80 -13.87
N SER A 18 -25.19 -2.07 -14.00
CA SER A 18 -25.22 -3.05 -12.89
C SER A 18 -23.81 -3.59 -12.61
N GLY A 19 -22.89 -2.72 -12.19
CA GLY A 19 -21.63 -3.17 -11.60
C GLY A 19 -21.91 -3.80 -10.23
N CYS A 20 -21.25 -4.91 -9.91
CA CYS A 20 -21.22 -5.40 -8.52
C CYS A 20 -20.64 -4.29 -7.64
N SER A 21 -21.46 -3.66 -6.79
CA SER A 21 -20.91 -3.05 -5.58
C SER A 21 -20.54 -4.22 -4.68
N ASN A 22 -19.23 -4.43 -4.52
CA ASN A 22 -18.76 -5.27 -3.44
C ASN A 22 -18.98 -4.47 -2.14
N GLU A 23 -20.23 -4.36 -1.69
CA GLU A 23 -20.56 -4.12 -0.27
C GLU A 23 -20.25 -5.41 0.50
N GLY A 24 -19.09 -6.00 0.26
CA GLY A 24 -18.45 -6.79 1.29
C GLY A 24 -18.09 -5.78 2.33
N GLU A 25 -18.61 -5.93 3.56
CA GLU A 25 -18.04 -5.28 4.73
C GLU A 25 -16.53 -5.30 4.54
N ALA A 26 -15.92 -4.12 4.37
CA ALA A 26 -14.48 -4.02 4.25
C ALA A 26 -13.96 -4.65 5.53
N THR A 27 -13.56 -5.92 5.44
CA THR A 27 -12.97 -6.62 6.57
C THR A 27 -11.72 -5.81 6.81
N THR A 28 -11.76 -4.96 7.83
CA THR A 28 -10.61 -4.21 8.28
C THR A 28 -9.69 -5.27 8.85
N VAL A 29 -8.90 -5.88 7.96
CA VAL A 29 -7.74 -6.65 8.35
C VAL A 29 -6.79 -5.59 8.85
N THR A 30 -6.77 -5.40 10.17
CA THR A 30 -5.61 -4.80 10.81
C THR A 30 -4.48 -5.78 10.53
N ILE A 31 -3.70 -5.49 9.51
CA ILE A 31 -2.38 -6.10 9.38
C ILE A 31 -1.64 -5.54 10.59
N ASP A 32 -1.39 -6.39 11.59
CA ASP A 32 -0.46 -6.03 12.66
C ASP A 32 0.80 -5.46 12.01
N SER A 33 1.38 -4.42 12.60
CA SER A 33 2.59 -3.79 12.06
C SER A 33 3.65 -4.86 11.87
N ILE A 34 4.15 -5.01 10.64
CA ILE A 34 5.23 -5.95 10.34
C ILE A 34 6.51 -5.51 11.04
N ASP A 35 7.16 -6.42 11.75
CA ASP A 35 8.44 -6.12 12.40
C ASP A 35 9.63 -6.32 11.44
N ALA A 36 10.83 -5.91 11.89
CA ALA A 36 12.02 -5.99 11.07
C ALA A 36 12.42 -7.44 10.71
N GLU A 37 12.19 -8.39 11.60
CA GLU A 37 12.50 -9.80 11.38
C GLU A 37 11.57 -10.40 10.31
N GLU A 38 10.29 -10.06 10.35
CA GLU A 38 9.31 -10.45 9.35
C GLU A 38 9.63 -9.84 7.98
N VAL A 39 9.99 -8.55 7.91
CA VAL A 39 10.40 -7.91 6.64
C VAL A 39 11.62 -8.60 6.04
N LEU A 40 12.65 -8.88 6.84
CA LEU A 40 13.88 -9.52 6.38
C LEU A 40 13.70 -11.02 6.07
N THR A 41 12.68 -11.67 6.64
CA THR A 41 12.29 -13.03 6.25
C THR A 41 11.67 -13.06 4.85
N LEU A 42 10.86 -12.04 4.51
CA LEU A 42 10.26 -11.91 3.18
C LEU A 42 11.26 -11.44 2.13
N ASP A 43 12.17 -10.54 2.51
CA ASP A 43 13.23 -10.01 1.65
C ASP A 43 14.50 -9.77 2.47
N SER A 44 15.41 -10.74 2.44
CA SER A 44 16.66 -10.72 3.19
C SER A 44 17.62 -9.61 2.77
N ALA A 45 17.38 -8.96 1.63
CA ALA A 45 18.17 -7.86 1.12
C ALA A 45 17.46 -6.50 1.28
N ALA A 46 16.31 -6.47 1.97
CA ALA A 46 15.58 -5.24 2.21
C ALA A 46 16.42 -4.24 3.02
N ASP A 47 16.46 -3.01 2.54
CA ASP A 47 17.02 -1.88 3.28
C ASP A 47 15.87 -1.19 4.04
N ILE A 48 15.96 -1.21 5.37
CA ILE A 48 14.90 -0.82 6.29
C ILE A 48 15.41 0.11 7.40
N PHE A 49 14.52 0.97 7.90
CA PHE A 49 14.76 1.77 9.11
C PHE A 49 13.50 1.89 9.96
N GLN A 50 13.66 2.08 11.26
CA GLN A 50 12.54 2.36 12.18
C GLN A 50 12.42 3.85 12.44
N TYR A 51 11.17 4.34 12.49
CA TYR A 51 10.83 5.66 12.99
C TYR A 51 9.51 5.58 13.75
N GLU A 52 9.49 6.00 15.02
CA GLU A 52 8.31 5.97 15.91
C GLU A 52 7.59 4.61 15.94
N GLY A 53 8.31 3.50 16.18
CA GLY A 53 7.69 2.17 16.21
C GLY A 53 7.40 1.54 14.84
N VAL A 54 7.56 2.28 13.75
CA VAL A 54 7.17 1.84 12.40
C VAL A 54 8.40 1.50 11.56
N ILE A 55 8.38 0.31 10.94
CA ILE A 55 9.40 -0.14 9.98
C ILE A 55 9.08 0.39 8.59
N TYR A 56 10.03 1.11 8.01
CA TYR A 56 9.98 1.63 6.64
C TYR A 56 10.98 0.89 5.76
N LYS A 57 10.59 0.57 4.52
CA LYS A 57 11.45 -0.04 3.50
C LYS A 57 11.78 0.98 2.41
N THR A 58 13.05 1.00 1.98
CA THR A 58 13.54 1.86 0.89
C THR A 58 13.49 1.13 -0.47
N ASN A 59 13.89 1.82 -1.55
CA ASN A 59 13.95 1.26 -2.91
C ASN A 59 12.60 0.72 -3.40
N ILE A 60 11.54 1.49 -3.17
CA ILE A 60 10.19 1.14 -3.64
C ILE A 60 9.97 1.79 -5.01
N ASP A 61 9.84 0.98 -6.06
CA ASP A 61 9.80 1.43 -7.46
C ASP A 61 8.87 2.64 -7.70
N TRP A 62 7.64 2.58 -7.19
CA TRP A 62 6.67 3.65 -7.40
C TRP A 62 7.01 4.95 -6.64
N VAL A 63 7.80 4.88 -5.58
CA VAL A 63 8.28 6.06 -4.83
C VAL A 63 9.43 6.73 -5.57
N GLU A 64 10.34 5.93 -6.15
CA GLU A 64 11.50 6.42 -6.91
C GLU A 64 11.10 7.09 -8.24
N GLU A 65 9.92 6.77 -8.78
CA GLU A 65 9.35 7.44 -9.96
C GLU A 65 8.80 8.85 -9.66
N LEU A 66 8.65 9.22 -8.38
CA LEU A 66 8.09 10.51 -7.97
C LEU A 66 9.18 11.58 -7.91
N SER A 67 8.89 12.76 -8.47
CA SER A 67 9.74 13.93 -8.30
C SER A 67 9.47 14.60 -6.94
N LEU A 68 10.12 14.10 -5.89
CA LEU A 68 9.97 14.59 -4.51
C LEU A 68 11.00 15.67 -4.16
N THR A 69 10.59 16.66 -3.37
CA THR A 69 11.48 17.66 -2.77
C THR A 69 11.44 17.55 -1.25
N LYS A 70 12.59 17.74 -0.59
CA LYS A 70 12.66 17.78 0.87
C LYS A 70 11.93 19.02 1.39
N ASP A 71 11.05 18.82 2.36
CA ASP A 71 10.33 19.90 3.05
C ASP A 71 10.97 20.18 4.41
N VAL A 72 10.59 19.43 5.45
CA VAL A 72 11.11 19.58 6.83
C VAL A 72 11.89 18.35 7.26
N GLN A 73 12.98 18.55 8.01
CA GLN A 73 13.70 17.47 8.67
C GLN A 73 12.96 17.03 9.94
N ILE A 74 12.54 15.77 9.99
CA ILE A 74 11.79 15.19 11.12
C ILE A 74 12.67 14.34 12.06
N GLY A 75 13.92 14.06 11.69
CA GLY A 75 14.79 13.22 12.51
C GLY A 75 16.20 13.04 11.93
N GLU A 76 16.95 12.16 12.59
CA GLU A 76 18.30 11.74 12.21
C GLU A 76 18.50 10.26 12.56
N ILE A 77 19.17 9.51 11.70
CA ILE A 77 19.55 8.13 11.99
C ILE A 77 20.62 8.13 13.10
N LYS A 78 20.27 7.57 14.26
CA LYS A 78 21.18 7.51 15.43
C LYS A 78 22.04 6.25 15.44
N THR A 79 21.49 5.14 14.97
CA THR A 79 22.16 3.84 14.96
C THR A 79 21.97 3.19 13.60
N LYS A 80 23.02 2.52 13.12
CA LYS A 80 22.96 1.67 11.93
C LYS A 80 23.50 0.29 12.31
N ASN A 81 22.87 -0.76 11.80
CA ASN A 81 23.34 -2.13 11.90
C ASN A 81 23.20 -2.81 10.54
N ASP A 82 24.10 -3.73 10.24
CA ASP A 82 24.08 -4.50 8.99
C ASP A 82 23.44 -5.89 9.16
N ALA A 83 23.14 -6.32 10.40
CA ALA A 83 22.69 -7.68 10.68
C ALA A 83 21.68 -7.85 11.83
N ASN A 84 21.36 -6.80 12.60
CA ASN A 84 20.46 -6.92 13.75
C ASN A 84 19.04 -6.44 13.43
N THR A 85 18.05 -7.24 13.80
CA THR A 85 16.62 -6.94 13.74
C THR A 85 16.08 -6.30 15.02
N ASP A 86 16.84 -6.29 16.11
CA ASP A 86 16.46 -5.67 17.39
C ASP A 86 16.66 -4.14 17.30
N PHE A 87 15.70 -3.49 16.62
CA PHE A 87 15.58 -2.05 16.67
C PHE A 87 14.94 -1.61 17.99
N LYS A 88 15.44 -0.49 18.52
CA LYS A 88 14.92 0.10 19.76
C LYS A 88 14.10 1.32 19.44
N ASP A 89 12.92 1.41 20.05
CA ASP A 89 12.17 2.65 20.14
C ASP A 89 12.85 3.57 21.17
N ASP A 90 13.36 4.71 20.70
CA ASP A 90 13.94 5.79 21.51
C ASP A 90 12.95 6.95 21.65
#